data_AF-A0A9W6T561-F1
#
_entry.id   AF-A0A9W6T561-F1
#
_cell.length_a   1.000
_cell.length_b   1.000
_cell.length_c   1.000
_cell.angle_alpha   90.00
_cell.angle_beta   90.00
_cell.angle_gamma   90.00
#
_symmetry.space_group_name_H-M   'P 1'
#
loop_
_entity.id
_entity.type
_entity.pdbx_description
1 polymer ?
#
loop_
_entity_poly.entity_id
_entity_poly.type
_entity_poly.pdbx_seq_one_letter_code
_entity_poly.pdbx_strand_id
1 'polypeptide(L)'
;MVKEKELTESIFEMDNVVISTLKPGQQPDSTLGNSDLSEKWLTSFNNTVSTSTDLCFRRIALNTKFAKKYRLCNSTFLELSGHVGASLSVHEFEYNDPNLEFDLFISSTCSIIIINAVQTYQVSSETGNLIIIDNLDRLSVQASSLIFVIIDDSELYPEQNVKKFIDICRSMSILTVMSHSDENILFSNLCSLIKEYGEVIYYSGDEYDLENDLFYSVS
;
A
#
# COMPACT_ATOMS: atom_id res chain seq x y z
N MET A 1 -40.30 25.96 15.90
CA MET A 1 -39.03 26.42 16.53
C MET A 1 -38.28 25.19 16.99
N VAL A 2 -36.94 25.24 16.94
CA VAL A 2 -35.94 24.16 17.06
C VAL A 2 -35.82 23.35 15.74
N LYS A 3 -35.04 23.81 14.75
CA LYS A 3 -33.57 23.69 14.52
C LYS A 3 -33.10 22.25 14.20
N GLU A 4 -33.30 21.84 12.94
CA GLU A 4 -32.46 20.85 12.24
C GLU A 4 -31.73 21.60 11.12
N LYS A 5 -30.60 22.20 11.47
CA LYS A 5 -29.70 22.88 10.53
C LYS A 5 -28.32 22.94 11.17
N GLU A 6 -27.69 21.78 11.33
CA GLU A 6 -26.31 21.63 11.83
C GLU A 6 -25.92 20.14 11.63
N LEU A 7 -25.75 19.71 10.38
CA LEU A 7 -25.19 18.38 10.06
C LEU A 7 -24.46 18.36 8.70
N THR A 8 -24.02 19.51 8.20
CA THR A 8 -23.36 19.65 6.89
C THR A 8 -22.07 20.47 6.90
N GLU A 9 -21.47 20.70 8.08
CA GLU A 9 -20.21 21.44 8.19
C GLU A 9 -19.29 20.76 9.22
N SER A 10 -18.64 19.64 8.84
CA SER A 10 -17.51 19.07 9.60
C SER A 10 -16.65 18.05 8.83
N ILE A 11 -16.68 18.03 7.48
CA ILE A 11 -15.83 17.11 6.67
C ILE A 11 -14.93 17.89 5.69
N PHE A 12 -14.71 19.18 5.94
CA PHE A 12 -13.74 19.99 5.21
C PHE A 12 -12.83 20.69 6.22
N GLU A 13 -11.80 19.99 6.67
CA GLU A 13 -10.54 20.55 7.19
C GLU A 13 -9.63 19.39 7.65
N MET A 14 -9.00 18.72 6.68
CA MET A 14 -7.74 18.01 6.94
C MET A 14 -6.82 18.22 5.74
N ASP A 15 -6.31 19.44 5.63
CA ASP A 15 -4.97 19.66 5.09
C ASP A 15 -4.00 18.94 6.02
N ASN A 16 -3.57 17.74 5.65
CA ASN A 16 -2.35 17.13 6.14
C ASN A 16 -1.70 16.36 5.01
N VAL A 17 -1.13 17.12 4.06
CA VAL A 17 0.03 16.61 3.33
C VAL A 17 1.12 16.43 4.38
N VAL A 18 1.39 15.19 4.80
CA VAL A 18 2.60 14.88 5.57
C VAL A 18 3.78 14.97 4.60
N ILE A 19 4.28 16.19 4.38
CA ILE A 19 5.59 16.39 3.77
C ILE A 19 6.60 16.14 4.89
N SER A 20 7.15 14.93 4.96
CA SER A 20 8.33 14.70 5.80
C SER A 20 9.53 15.35 5.12
N THR A 21 9.71 16.66 5.31
CA THR A 21 10.96 17.33 4.91
C THR A 21 12.07 16.90 5.86
N LEU A 22 12.87 15.91 5.47
CA LEU A 22 14.22 15.77 5.99
C LEU A 22 15.03 16.99 5.54
N LYS A 23 15.71 17.65 6.47
CA LYS A 23 16.56 18.80 6.16
C LYS A 23 17.71 18.36 5.24
N PRO A 24 18.06 19.14 4.20
CA PRO A 24 19.24 18.85 3.39
C PRO A 24 20.48 18.80 4.27
N GLY A 25 21.20 17.68 4.28
CA GLY A 25 22.49 17.53 4.97
C GLY A 25 22.54 16.59 6.18
N GLN A 26 21.46 15.89 6.53
CA GLN A 26 21.55 14.72 7.40
C GLN A 26 21.60 13.45 6.53
N GLN A 27 22.79 12.88 6.35
CA GLN A 27 22.88 11.49 5.92
C GLN A 27 22.18 10.63 6.99
N PRO A 28 21.22 9.76 6.64
CA PRO A 28 20.79 8.73 7.56
C PRO A 28 22.01 7.86 7.87
N ASP A 29 22.26 7.62 9.16
CA ASP A 29 23.26 6.66 9.61
C ASP A 29 23.00 5.33 8.89
N SER A 30 23.88 4.95 7.98
CA SER A 30 23.74 3.77 7.10
C SER A 30 24.00 2.45 7.83
N THR A 31 23.76 2.43 9.14
CA THR A 31 24.03 1.33 10.07
C THR A 31 22.77 0.82 10.77
N LEU A 32 21.60 1.43 10.55
CA LEU A 32 20.31 0.83 10.94
C LEU A 32 20.05 -0.38 10.04
N GLY A 33 20.45 -1.56 10.51
CA GLY A 33 20.17 -2.83 9.86
C GLY A 33 18.67 -3.11 9.81
N ASN A 34 18.26 -3.91 8.82
CA ASN A 34 16.87 -4.32 8.61
C ASN A 34 16.18 -4.83 9.89
N SER A 35 16.95 -5.45 10.80
CA SER A 35 16.48 -5.93 12.10
C SER A 35 15.83 -4.83 12.95
N ASP A 36 16.41 -3.63 12.98
CA ASP A 36 15.94 -2.54 13.86
C ASP A 36 14.62 -1.94 13.36
N LEU A 37 14.39 -1.96 12.04
CA LEU A 37 13.12 -1.52 11.44
C LEU A 37 12.03 -2.58 11.63
N SER A 38 12.36 -3.86 11.42
CA SER A 38 11.47 -5.00 11.67
C SER A 38 11.01 -5.03 13.14
N GLU A 39 11.93 -4.89 14.11
CA GLU A 39 11.61 -4.89 15.54
C GLU A 39 10.73 -3.71 15.98
N LYS A 40 10.99 -2.50 15.47
CA LYS A 40 10.16 -1.32 15.74
C LYS A 40 8.74 -1.51 15.20
N TRP A 41 8.62 -2.11 14.02
CA TRP A 41 7.32 -2.41 13.42
C TRP A 41 6.56 -3.48 14.20
N LEU A 42 7.21 -4.59 14.54
CA LEU A 42 6.63 -5.65 15.38
C LEU A 42 6.08 -5.08 16.71
N THR A 43 6.85 -4.19 17.35
CA THR A 43 6.45 -3.58 18.62
C THR A 43 5.25 -2.62 18.46
N SER A 44 5.23 -1.78 17.43
CA SER A 44 4.12 -0.87 17.12
C SER A 44 2.83 -1.61 16.76
N PHE A 45 2.96 -2.75 16.08
CA PHE A 45 1.82 -3.58 15.72
C PHE A 45 1.21 -4.24 16.96
N ASN A 46 2.04 -4.90 17.76
CA ASN A 46 1.60 -5.61 18.97
C ASN A 46 0.98 -4.68 20.02
N ASN A 47 1.46 -3.43 20.14
CA ASN A 47 0.92 -2.46 21.09
C ASN A 47 -0.50 -1.96 20.76
N THR A 48 -1.05 -2.29 19.58
CA THR A 48 -2.45 -2.00 19.24
C THR A 48 -3.40 -3.13 19.68
N VAL A 49 -2.87 -4.26 20.17
CA VAL A 49 -3.63 -5.44 20.63
C VAL A 49 -3.64 -5.45 22.15
N SER A 50 -4.61 -4.76 22.76
CA SER A 50 -4.81 -4.82 24.21
C SER A 50 -5.99 -5.73 24.57
N THR A 51 -5.69 -6.75 25.38
CA THR A 51 -6.55 -7.51 26.31
C THR A 51 -7.39 -8.71 25.84
N SER A 52 -7.41 -9.13 24.58
CA SER A 52 -8.04 -10.43 24.22
C SER A 52 -7.02 -11.52 23.91
N THR A 53 -7.36 -12.76 24.27
CA THR A 53 -6.65 -14.01 23.92
C THR A 53 -6.69 -14.34 22.42
N ASP A 54 -7.22 -13.43 21.60
CA ASP A 54 -7.39 -13.63 20.17
C ASP A 54 -6.10 -13.24 19.46
N LEU A 55 -5.48 -14.22 18.80
CA LEU A 55 -4.41 -13.93 17.85
C LEU A 55 -5.04 -13.24 16.65
N CYS A 56 -4.62 -12.01 16.34
CA CYS A 56 -5.02 -11.31 15.13
C CYS A 56 -3.81 -11.09 14.21
N PHE A 57 -4.02 -11.25 12.91
CA PHE A 57 -3.00 -10.99 11.90
C PHE A 57 -3.62 -10.32 10.68
N ARG A 58 -2.78 -9.69 9.85
CA ARG A 58 -3.18 -9.17 8.55
C ARG A 58 -2.66 -10.07 7.45
N ARG A 59 -3.43 -10.25 6.39
CA ARG A 59 -3.03 -11.03 5.22
C ARG A 59 -2.72 -10.09 4.06
N ILE A 60 -1.58 -10.29 3.42
CA ILE A 60 -1.22 -9.62 2.17
C ILE A 60 -0.83 -10.66 1.11
N ALA A 61 -1.02 -10.31 -0.15
CA ALA A 61 -0.47 -11.04 -1.28
C ALA A 61 0.47 -10.12 -2.07
N LEU A 62 1.67 -10.61 -2.39
CA LEU A 62 2.69 -9.90 -3.15
C LEU A 62 2.78 -10.49 -4.56
N ASN A 63 2.94 -9.64 -5.59
CA ASN A 63 3.18 -10.13 -6.93
C ASN A 63 4.54 -10.87 -6.96
N THR A 64 4.67 -11.98 -7.67
CA THR A 64 5.96 -12.70 -7.81
C THR A 64 7.08 -11.84 -8.42
N LYS A 65 6.73 -10.76 -9.13
CA LYS A 65 7.68 -9.76 -9.62
C LYS A 65 8.09 -8.73 -8.57
N PHE A 66 7.35 -8.59 -7.47
CA PHE A 66 7.63 -7.63 -6.40
C PHE A 66 9.04 -7.81 -5.85
N ALA A 67 9.47 -9.05 -5.61
CA ALA A 67 10.82 -9.37 -5.14
C ALA A 67 11.95 -8.91 -6.08
N LYS A 68 11.66 -8.78 -7.39
CA LYS A 68 12.62 -8.27 -8.38
C LYS A 68 12.67 -6.74 -8.41
N LYS A 69 11.54 -6.08 -8.14
CA LYS A 69 11.43 -4.62 -8.12
C LYS A 69 11.91 -4.01 -6.81
N TYR A 70 11.49 -4.60 -5.69
CA TYR A 70 11.65 -4.08 -4.32
C TYR A 70 12.21 -5.17 -3.42
N ARG A 71 13.48 -5.53 -3.66
CA ARG A 71 14.13 -6.68 -3.03
C ARG A 71 14.19 -6.52 -1.51
N LEU A 72 14.48 -5.31 -1.04
CA LEU A 72 14.60 -5.04 0.38
C LEU A 72 13.23 -5.15 1.04
N CYS A 73 12.22 -4.47 0.50
CA CYS A 73 10.85 -4.54 1.00
C CYS A 73 10.34 -5.98 1.09
N ASN A 74 10.56 -6.77 0.03
CA ASN A 74 10.15 -8.16 -0.01
C ASN A 74 10.80 -9.00 1.09
N SER A 75 12.12 -8.85 1.28
CA SER A 75 12.84 -9.57 2.32
C SER A 75 12.34 -9.22 3.72
N THR A 76 12.00 -7.96 3.96
CA THR A 76 11.48 -7.48 5.26
C THR A 76 10.06 -7.99 5.51
N PHE A 77 9.19 -8.04 4.49
CA PHE A 77 7.87 -8.66 4.62
C PHE A 77 7.97 -10.16 4.97
N LEU A 78 8.86 -10.89 4.31
CA LEU A 78 9.06 -12.31 4.59
C LEU A 78 9.63 -12.54 6.00
N GLU A 79 10.58 -11.70 6.44
CA GLU A 79 11.08 -11.73 7.81
C GLU A 79 9.96 -11.54 8.83
N LEU A 80 9.11 -10.51 8.65
CA LEU A 80 7.95 -10.25 9.51
C LEU A 80 6.98 -11.44 9.58
N SER A 81 6.78 -12.14 8.45
CA SER A 81 5.90 -13.31 8.39
C SER A 81 6.49 -14.55 9.07
N GLY A 82 7.82 -14.63 9.19
CA GLY A 82 8.53 -15.79 9.74
C GLY A 82 8.64 -15.83 11.27
N HIS A 83 8.21 -14.77 11.96
CA HIS A 83 8.28 -14.71 13.42
C HIS A 83 7.11 -15.44 14.11
N VAL A 84 7.39 -16.11 15.23
CA VAL A 84 6.35 -16.75 16.06
C VAL A 84 5.40 -15.68 16.59
N GLY A 85 4.10 -15.81 16.32
CA GLY A 85 3.10 -14.78 16.62
C GLY A 85 3.06 -13.63 15.60
N ALA A 86 3.54 -13.88 14.37
CA ALA A 86 3.54 -12.89 13.31
C ALA A 86 2.15 -12.25 13.12
N SER A 87 2.15 -10.93 13.20
CA SER A 87 1.02 -10.07 12.92
C SER A 87 0.70 -9.95 11.42
N LEU A 88 1.49 -10.59 10.57
CA LEU A 88 1.39 -10.50 9.12
C LEU A 88 1.58 -11.88 8.48
N SER A 89 0.66 -12.26 7.60
CA SER A 89 0.75 -13.42 6.72
C SER A 89 0.95 -12.95 5.28
N VAL A 90 1.96 -13.49 4.61
CA VAL A 90 2.38 -13.06 3.26
C VAL A 90 2.20 -14.23 2.30
N HIS A 91 1.44 -14.01 1.24
CA HIS A 91 1.27 -14.94 0.12
C HIS A 91 1.85 -14.33 -1.15
N GLU A 92 2.07 -15.17 -2.17
CA GLU A 92 2.49 -14.71 -3.49
C GLU A 92 1.37 -14.93 -4.51
N PHE A 93 1.27 -14.04 -5.50
CA PHE A 93 0.38 -14.21 -6.65
C PHE A 93 1.11 -13.86 -7.94
N GLU A 94 0.70 -14.45 -9.06
CA GLU A 94 1.21 -14.10 -10.38
C GLU A 94 0.19 -13.23 -11.11
N TYR A 95 0.61 -12.03 -11.50
CA TYR A 95 -0.16 -11.16 -12.38
C TYR A 95 0.76 -10.55 -13.43
N ASN A 96 0.39 -10.73 -14.70
CA ASN A 96 1.21 -10.35 -15.84
C ASN A 96 0.44 -9.44 -16.77
N ASP A 97 0.59 -8.13 -16.59
CA ASP A 97 0.18 -7.13 -17.56
C ASP A 97 1.41 -6.33 -18.03
N PRO A 98 1.59 -6.12 -19.35
CA PRO A 98 2.77 -5.44 -19.88
C PRO A 98 2.80 -3.93 -19.56
N ASN A 99 1.66 -3.33 -19.22
CA ASN A 99 1.54 -1.88 -19.08
C ASN A 99 1.35 -1.45 -17.62
N LEU A 100 0.55 -2.19 -16.85
CA LEU A 100 0.23 -1.83 -15.46
C LEU A 100 -0.19 -3.05 -14.66
N GLU A 101 0.57 -3.38 -13.62
CA GLU A 101 0.36 -4.58 -12.80
C GLU A 101 0.14 -4.26 -11.32
N PHE A 102 -0.66 -5.09 -10.65
CA PHE A 102 -0.77 -5.04 -9.20
C PHE A 102 0.55 -5.49 -8.56
N ASP A 103 1.03 -4.72 -7.59
CA ASP A 103 2.21 -5.06 -6.81
C ASP A 103 1.82 -5.79 -5.53
N LEU A 104 0.71 -5.38 -4.89
CA LEU A 104 0.19 -6.00 -3.67
C LEU A 104 -1.35 -6.05 -3.66
N PHE A 105 -1.88 -7.07 -3.00
CA PHE A 105 -3.23 -7.05 -2.43
C PHE A 105 -3.12 -6.99 -0.91
N ILE A 106 -3.79 -6.03 -0.29
CA ILE A 106 -3.78 -5.86 1.18
C ILE A 106 -5.10 -6.31 1.81
N SER A 107 -6.13 -6.52 1.01
CA SER A 107 -7.39 -7.19 1.36
C SER A 107 -7.99 -7.84 0.11
N SER A 108 -9.10 -8.55 0.28
CA SER A 108 -9.89 -9.10 -0.84
C SER A 108 -10.44 -8.04 -1.81
N THR A 109 -10.48 -6.77 -1.40
CA THR A 109 -11.07 -5.67 -2.20
C THR A 109 -10.12 -4.53 -2.50
N CYS A 110 -8.97 -4.47 -1.82
CA CYS A 110 -8.02 -3.36 -1.91
C CYS A 110 -6.66 -3.84 -2.43
N SER A 111 -6.23 -3.22 -3.53
CA SER A 111 -4.93 -3.46 -4.15
C SER A 111 -4.08 -2.20 -4.20
N ILE A 112 -2.76 -2.42 -4.26
CA ILE A 112 -1.75 -1.39 -4.39
C ILE A 112 -1.02 -1.57 -5.71
N ILE A 113 -0.85 -0.46 -6.43
CA ILE A 113 0.04 -0.35 -7.58
C ILE A 113 1.10 0.70 -7.27
N ILE A 114 2.36 0.32 -7.42
CA ILE A 114 3.51 1.18 -7.21
C ILE A 114 4.02 1.65 -8.57
N ILE A 115 4.04 2.96 -8.77
CA ILE A 115 4.49 3.59 -10.00
C ILE A 115 5.58 4.62 -9.72
N ASN A 116 6.46 4.85 -10.67
CA ASN A 116 7.37 5.99 -10.62
C ASN A 116 6.64 7.27 -11.07
N ALA A 117 7.03 8.41 -10.52
CA ALA A 117 6.46 9.72 -10.87
C ALA A 117 6.45 9.98 -12.39
N VAL A 118 7.48 9.52 -13.12
CA VAL A 118 7.55 9.63 -14.59
C VAL A 118 6.37 8.99 -15.32
N GLN A 119 5.79 7.91 -14.78
CA GLN A 119 4.71 7.18 -15.41
C GLN A 119 3.38 7.93 -15.34
N THR A 120 3.24 8.90 -14.43
CA THR A 120 2.01 9.69 -14.22
C THR A 120 1.65 10.60 -15.39
N TYR A 121 2.61 10.87 -16.29
CA TYR A 121 2.43 11.74 -17.46
C TYR A 121 2.83 11.07 -18.78
N GLN A 122 3.07 9.77 -18.76
CA GLN A 122 3.29 9.01 -19.99
C GLN A 122 1.98 8.92 -20.77
N VAL A 123 2.01 9.35 -22.02
CA VAL A 123 0.86 9.32 -22.93
C VAL A 123 1.06 8.27 -24.01
N SER A 124 -0.01 7.58 -24.36
CA SER A 124 -0.04 6.69 -25.51
C SER A 124 0.04 7.54 -26.79
N SER A 125 0.95 7.17 -27.69
CA SER A 125 1.05 7.82 -29.01
C SER A 125 -0.17 7.55 -29.90
N GLU A 126 -0.94 6.51 -29.60
CA GLU A 126 -2.10 6.10 -30.39
C GLU A 126 -3.38 6.80 -29.95
N THR A 127 -3.63 6.87 -28.64
CA THR A 127 -4.87 7.44 -28.07
C THR A 127 -4.70 8.90 -27.64
N GLY A 128 -3.47 9.33 -27.34
CA GLY A 128 -3.19 10.63 -26.72
C GLY A 128 -3.55 10.70 -25.24
N ASN A 129 -4.09 9.62 -24.67
CA ASN A 129 -4.45 9.53 -23.25
C ASN A 129 -3.25 9.09 -22.40
N LEU A 130 -3.37 9.28 -21.08
CA LEU A 130 -2.40 8.76 -20.12
C LEU A 130 -2.44 7.23 -20.11
N ILE A 131 -1.28 6.60 -20.27
CA ILE A 131 -1.16 5.13 -20.36
C ILE A 131 -1.77 4.46 -19.14
N ILE A 132 -1.52 4.99 -17.94
CA ILE A 132 -2.07 4.43 -16.70
C ILE A 132 -3.60 4.48 -16.71
N ILE A 133 -4.17 5.60 -17.14
CA ILE A 133 -5.63 5.81 -17.12
C ILE A 133 -6.32 4.87 -18.12
N ASP A 134 -5.76 4.69 -19.32
CA ASP A 134 -6.29 3.75 -20.31
C ASP A 134 -6.30 2.29 -19.78
N ASN A 135 -5.44 1.95 -18.81
CA ASN A 135 -5.40 0.61 -18.21
C ASN A 135 -6.30 0.47 -16.96
N LEU A 136 -6.86 1.55 -16.42
CA LEU A 136 -7.68 1.49 -15.20
C LEU A 136 -8.97 0.70 -15.39
N ASP A 137 -9.61 0.79 -16.56
CA ASP A 137 -10.85 0.05 -16.83
C ASP A 137 -10.63 -1.47 -16.65
N ARG A 138 -9.48 -1.98 -17.08
CA ARG A 138 -9.12 -3.40 -16.95
C ARG A 138 -8.86 -3.80 -15.50
N LEU A 139 -8.24 -2.91 -14.72
CA LEU A 139 -7.92 -3.16 -13.31
C LEU A 139 -9.15 -3.05 -12.40
N SER A 140 -10.10 -2.18 -12.74
CA SER A 140 -11.34 -1.97 -11.97
C SER A 140 -12.23 -3.21 -11.87
N VAL A 141 -12.07 -4.15 -12.81
CA VAL A 141 -12.78 -5.45 -12.79
C VAL A 141 -12.22 -6.38 -11.70
N GLN A 142 -10.96 -6.19 -11.30
CA GLN A 142 -10.24 -7.13 -10.43
C GLN A 142 -10.08 -6.60 -9.00
N ALA A 143 -10.15 -5.29 -8.78
CA ALA A 143 -10.08 -4.68 -7.46
C ALA A 143 -11.13 -3.58 -7.32
N SER A 144 -11.92 -3.62 -6.25
CA SER A 144 -12.96 -2.62 -5.96
C SER A 144 -12.40 -1.32 -5.41
N SER A 145 -11.24 -1.38 -4.75
CA SER A 145 -10.50 -0.24 -4.22
C SER A 145 -9.06 -0.30 -4.70
N LEU A 146 -8.56 0.85 -5.16
CA LEU A 146 -7.21 0.97 -5.69
C LEU A 146 -6.44 2.06 -4.95
N ILE A 147 -5.19 1.75 -4.64
CA ILE A 147 -4.23 2.71 -4.08
C ILE A 147 -3.02 2.78 -5.02
N PHE A 148 -2.70 3.98 -5.50
CA PHE A 148 -1.43 4.24 -6.16
C PHE A 148 -0.40 4.72 -5.14
N VAL A 149 0.75 4.07 -5.09
CA VAL A 149 1.94 4.58 -4.43
C VAL A 149 2.88 5.13 -5.50
N ILE A 150 3.07 6.44 -5.49
CA ILE A 150 3.90 7.15 -6.46
C ILE A 150 5.28 7.34 -5.84
N ILE A 151 6.28 6.63 -6.37
CA ILE A 151 7.68 6.81 -6.03
C ILE A 151 8.19 8.08 -6.72
N ASP A 152 8.57 9.05 -5.91
CA ASP A 152 9.26 10.27 -6.35
C ASP A 152 10.76 10.12 -6.09
N ASP A 153 11.52 10.05 -7.17
CA ASP A 153 12.97 9.81 -7.13
C ASP A 153 13.80 11.08 -7.18
N SER A 154 13.25 12.25 -7.53
CA SER A 154 14.08 13.47 -7.63
C SER A 154 13.35 14.75 -8.04
N GLU A 155 14.03 15.84 -7.70
CA GLU A 155 13.88 17.26 -8.06
C GLU A 155 13.69 17.60 -9.56
N LEU A 156 13.53 16.62 -10.44
CA LEU A 156 13.57 16.75 -11.91
C LEU A 156 12.21 16.63 -12.60
N TYR A 157 11.16 16.24 -11.86
CA TYR A 157 9.85 16.02 -12.46
C TYR A 157 8.97 17.28 -12.38
N PRO A 158 8.13 17.54 -13.40
CA PRO A 158 7.16 18.62 -13.30
C PRO A 158 6.12 18.25 -12.23
N GLU A 159 6.25 18.80 -11.02
CA GLU A 159 5.32 18.60 -9.89
C GLU A 159 3.86 18.80 -10.33
N GLN A 160 3.63 19.74 -11.25
CA GLN A 160 2.31 20.00 -11.84
C GLN A 160 1.69 18.78 -12.55
N ASN A 161 2.51 17.94 -13.17
CA ASN A 161 2.01 16.76 -13.88
C ASN A 161 1.59 15.66 -12.90
N VAL A 162 2.39 15.41 -11.87
CA VAL A 162 2.04 14.47 -10.79
C VAL A 162 0.75 14.94 -10.10
N LYS A 163 0.64 16.25 -9.82
CA LYS A 163 -0.57 16.84 -9.24
C LYS A 163 -1.81 16.62 -10.11
N LYS A 164 -1.71 16.85 -11.43
CA LYS A 164 -2.83 16.57 -12.36
C LYS A 164 -3.25 15.11 -12.33
N PHE A 165 -2.30 14.18 -12.28
CA PHE A 165 -2.58 12.76 -12.16
C PHE A 165 -3.30 12.45 -10.83
N ILE A 166 -2.84 13.01 -9.72
CA ILE A 166 -3.49 12.88 -8.40
C ILE A 166 -4.93 13.40 -8.45
N ASP A 167 -5.17 14.56 -9.07
CA ASP A 167 -6.52 15.12 -9.18
C ASP A 167 -7.45 14.24 -10.04
N ILE A 168 -6.91 13.64 -11.11
CA ILE A 168 -7.63 12.64 -11.93
C ILE A 168 -7.97 11.41 -11.07
N CYS A 169 -7.00 10.81 -10.38
CA CYS A 169 -7.24 9.66 -9.48
C CYS A 169 -8.28 9.98 -8.41
N ARG A 170 -8.22 11.17 -7.80
CA ARG A 170 -9.20 11.62 -6.82
C ARG A 170 -10.62 11.68 -7.40
N SER A 171 -10.77 12.15 -8.64
CA SER A 171 -12.08 12.18 -9.31
C SER A 171 -12.68 10.79 -9.54
N MET A 172 -11.82 9.76 -9.60
CA MET A 172 -12.19 8.35 -9.72
C MET A 172 -12.25 7.62 -8.36
N SER A 173 -12.16 8.35 -7.24
CA SER A 173 -12.10 7.77 -5.88
C SER A 173 -10.93 6.80 -5.66
N ILE A 174 -9.82 7.02 -6.37
CA ILE A 174 -8.58 6.24 -6.21
C ILE A 174 -7.66 7.00 -5.25
N LEU A 175 -7.18 6.31 -4.20
CA LEU A 175 -6.25 6.89 -3.24
C LEU A 175 -4.85 6.96 -3.85
N THR A 176 -4.15 8.06 -3.64
CA THR A 176 -2.77 8.25 -4.10
C THR A 176 -1.89 8.66 -2.94
N VAL A 177 -0.76 7.97 -2.76
CA VAL A 177 0.24 8.26 -1.72
C VAL A 177 1.59 8.48 -2.37
N MET A 178 2.28 9.55 -1.99
CA MET A 178 3.66 9.80 -2.42
C MET A 178 4.64 9.04 -1.53
N SER A 179 5.69 8.47 -2.11
CA SER A 179 6.77 7.80 -1.40
C SER A 179 8.12 8.18 -2.00
N HIS A 180 9.19 7.97 -1.25
CA HIS A 180 10.56 8.12 -1.73
C HIS A 180 11.06 6.83 -2.42
N SER A 181 12.08 6.94 -3.26
CA SER A 181 12.89 5.81 -3.80
C SER A 181 13.41 4.85 -2.75
N ASP A 182 13.69 5.36 -1.55
CA ASP A 182 14.34 4.57 -0.51
C ASP A 182 13.38 3.48 -0.09
N GLU A 183 13.77 2.23 -0.33
CA GLU A 183 12.94 1.07 -0.03
C GLU A 183 12.57 0.97 1.46
N ASN A 184 13.35 1.53 2.38
CA ASN A 184 12.96 1.56 3.80
C ASN A 184 11.79 2.51 4.04
N ILE A 185 11.78 3.65 3.35
CA ILE A 185 10.68 4.62 3.41
C ILE A 185 9.45 4.04 2.71
N LEU A 186 9.63 3.43 1.54
CA LEU A 186 8.56 2.73 0.82
C LEU A 186 7.95 1.63 1.70
N PHE A 187 8.77 0.79 2.32
CA PHE A 187 8.31 -0.26 3.22
C PHE A 187 7.50 0.32 4.39
N SER A 188 7.97 1.38 5.04
CA SER A 188 7.23 2.04 6.13
C SER A 188 5.87 2.57 5.67
N ASN A 189 5.79 3.14 4.47
CA ASN A 189 4.56 3.64 3.88
C ASN A 189 3.60 2.49 3.54
N LEU A 190 4.10 1.41 2.91
CA LEU A 190 3.31 0.21 2.61
C LEU A 190 2.75 -0.42 3.88
N CYS A 191 3.56 -0.53 4.93
CA CYS A 191 3.10 -1.08 6.20
C CYS A 191 2.04 -0.19 6.86
N SER A 192 2.13 1.14 6.73
CA SER A 192 1.08 2.07 7.18
C SER A 192 -0.24 1.85 6.44
N LEU A 193 -0.17 1.68 5.11
CA LEU A 193 -1.34 1.33 4.29
C LEU A 193 -1.93 -0.04 4.68
N ILE A 194 -1.10 -1.04 4.91
CA ILE A 194 -1.54 -2.36 5.38
C ILE A 194 -2.23 -2.25 6.74
N LYS A 195 -1.72 -1.41 7.65
CA LYS A 195 -2.34 -1.18 8.97
C LYS A 195 -3.70 -0.48 8.86
N GLU A 196 -3.84 0.45 7.94
CA GLU A 196 -5.07 1.25 7.78
C GLU A 196 -6.15 0.52 6.97
N TYR A 197 -5.77 -0.08 5.84
CA TYR A 197 -6.71 -0.65 4.85
C TYR A 197 -6.67 -2.17 4.76
N GLY A 198 -5.67 -2.82 5.37
CA GLY A 198 -5.54 -4.26 5.32
C GLY A 198 -6.65 -4.98 6.10
N GLU A 199 -6.96 -6.20 5.66
CA GLU A 199 -7.96 -7.03 6.35
C GLU A 199 -7.35 -7.65 7.62
N VAL A 200 -8.03 -7.48 8.76
CA VAL A 200 -7.65 -8.11 10.03
C VAL A 200 -8.40 -9.43 10.15
N ILE A 201 -7.65 -10.51 10.31
CA ILE A 201 -8.18 -11.85 10.52
C ILE A 201 -8.04 -12.18 12.00
N TYR A 202 -9.16 -12.54 12.63
CA TYR A 202 -9.24 -12.92 14.03
C TYR A 202 -9.32 -14.44 14.14
N TYR A 203 -8.46 -15.04 14.96
CA TYR A 203 -8.64 -16.43 15.37
C TYR A 203 -9.52 -16.48 16.62
N SER A 204 -10.75 -16.98 16.47
CA SER A 204 -11.49 -17.52 17.62
C SER A 204 -10.95 -18.93 17.91
N GLY A 205 -10.52 -19.20 19.14
CA GLY A 205 -9.85 -20.44 19.55
C GLY A 205 -10.67 -21.74 19.50
N ASP A 206 -11.78 -21.77 18.77
CA ASP A 206 -12.63 -22.92 18.58
C ASP A 206 -12.62 -23.29 17.09
N GLU A 207 -12.15 -24.51 16.76
CA GLU A 207 -12.06 -25.12 15.41
C GLU A 207 -10.79 -24.83 14.59
N TYR A 208 -9.75 -25.64 14.86
CA TYR A 208 -8.63 -25.86 13.95
C TYR A 208 -8.93 -27.10 13.09
N ASP A 209 -9.45 -26.91 11.88
CA ASP A 209 -9.29 -27.87 10.78
C ASP A 209 -8.26 -27.31 9.80
N LEU A 210 -7.05 -27.86 9.87
CA LEU A 210 -5.87 -27.48 9.07
C LEU A 210 -6.02 -27.77 7.56
N GLU A 211 -7.21 -28.09 7.06
CA GLU A 211 -7.43 -28.61 5.70
C GLU A 211 -8.15 -27.66 4.73
N ASN A 212 -8.54 -26.44 5.12
CA ASN A 212 -9.31 -25.55 4.24
C ASN A 212 -8.61 -24.24 3.83
N ASP A 213 -7.30 -24.29 3.53
CA ASP A 213 -6.66 -23.28 2.67
C ASP A 213 -6.96 -23.59 1.19
N LEU A 214 -8.22 -23.42 0.80
CA LEU A 214 -8.66 -23.35 -0.60
C LEU A 214 -9.13 -21.94 -0.88
N PHE A 215 -8.19 -21.05 -1.22
CA PHE A 215 -8.57 -19.89 -2.04
C PHE A 215 -8.92 -20.40 -3.43
N TYR A 216 -10.10 -20.03 -3.89
CA TYR A 216 -10.63 -20.29 -5.21
C TYR A 216 -9.56 -20.02 -6.27
N SER A 217 -9.20 -21.06 -7.01
CA SER A 217 -8.59 -20.94 -8.32
C SER A 217 -9.56 -20.19 -9.22
N VAL A 218 -9.37 -18.88 -9.39
CA VAL A 218 -10.05 -18.16 -10.45
C VAL A 218 -9.47 -18.68 -11.77
N SER A 219 -10.36 -19.29 -12.56
CA SER A 219 -10.08 -19.95 -13.84
C SER A 219 -9.95 -18.94 -14.98
#